data_AF-A0A9D8GKN3-F1
#
_entry.id   AF-A0A9D8GKN3-F1
#
_cell.length_a   1.000
_cell.length_b   1.000
_cell.length_c   1.000
_cell.angle_alpha   90.00
_cell.angle_beta   90.00
_cell.angle_gamma   90.00
#
_symmetry.space_group_name_H-M   'P 1'
#
loop_
_entity.id
_entity.type
_entity.pdbx_description
1 polymer ?
#
loop_
_entity_poly.entity_id
_entity_poly.type
_entity_poly.pdbx_seq_one_letter_code
_entity_poly.pdbx_strand_id
1 'polypeptide(L)'
;MDPGIGNLPADRGADPRGVHLLRADLAAGAAVGRARAAEQPGVSFRLGAGAPARRVGCRQPAELRRARTTGRVAMFRLAILGAAAAAIFATSVPTPTAAQSVLDEIKQRGELRVAGVLYRPLIARRPNGEYVGMDVEIMKRMAADLGVKVNFVNAEWATVVPGVETKKWDLVPALCITDKRKESIDFTQSYVTIGGTLVSLANNPKGLTTVEAHNRPEVIFAVPSGAWSEAVAKEIAPKATHKAFAQSTSADLIQEVVAGRADAVVLDTPNQTTTAMAAFGDKIRIVPGHNKPLEIRTGTCLVGYGYMKGDKKFGEYLDGFTKKLKDSGQLAALMKQFYTAEQIKGE
;
A
#
# COMPACT_ATOMS: atom_id res chain seq x y z
N MET A 1 -40.91 -11.18 41.90
CA MET A 1 -39.62 -11.82 41.58
C MET A 1 -39.05 -11.05 40.39
N ASP A 2 -38.14 -10.14 40.72
CA ASP A 2 -37.22 -9.37 39.85
C ASP A 2 -35.89 -10.18 39.75
N PRO A 3 -34.74 -9.76 39.15
CA PRO A 3 -34.43 -8.63 38.24
C PRO A 3 -33.46 -8.97 37.07
N GLY A 4 -33.13 -7.98 36.21
CA GLY A 4 -31.76 -7.94 35.66
C GLY A 4 -31.43 -7.21 34.34
N ILE A 5 -32.12 -6.14 33.93
CA ILE A 5 -31.53 -5.20 32.94
C ILE A 5 -31.05 -3.96 33.69
N GLY A 6 -29.78 -4.00 34.08
CA GLY A 6 -29.08 -2.89 34.69
C GLY A 6 -28.81 -1.77 33.68
N ASN A 7 -29.16 -0.55 34.08
CA ASN A 7 -28.78 0.71 33.48
C ASN A 7 -27.30 0.74 33.05
N LEU A 8 -27.05 1.03 31.77
CA LEU A 8 -25.82 1.65 31.31
C LEU A 8 -26.13 3.11 30.96
N PRO A 9 -25.33 4.08 31.44
CA PRO A 9 -25.66 5.49 31.34
C PRO A 9 -25.59 5.98 29.90
N ALA A 10 -26.59 6.78 29.56
CA ALA A 10 -26.56 7.70 28.44
C ALA A 10 -25.38 8.69 28.58
N ASP A 11 -24.92 9.16 27.43
CA ASP A 11 -24.11 10.37 27.27
C ASP A 11 -22.68 10.32 27.82
N ARG A 12 -21.73 10.00 26.92
CA ARG A 12 -20.63 10.93 26.68
C ARG A 12 -20.62 11.28 25.21
N GLY A 13 -21.07 12.50 24.92
CA GLY A 13 -21.15 13.10 23.61
C GLY A 13 -19.97 12.77 22.70
N ALA A 14 -20.31 12.51 21.44
CA ALA A 14 -19.37 12.51 20.35
C ALA A 14 -18.55 13.80 20.39
N ASP A 15 -17.24 13.66 20.52
CA ASP A 15 -16.28 14.75 20.42
C ASP A 15 -16.49 15.48 19.07
N PRO A 16 -16.89 16.77 19.06
CA PRO A 16 -17.23 17.49 17.83
C PRO A 16 -16.01 17.84 16.97
N ARG A 17 -14.79 17.46 17.37
CA ARG A 17 -13.53 17.81 16.68
C ARG A 17 -13.28 17.05 15.37
N GLY A 18 -14.18 16.14 14.96
CA GLY A 18 -14.08 15.42 13.68
C GLY A 18 -14.55 16.21 12.44
N VAL A 19 -15.36 17.25 12.61
CA VAL A 19 -16.03 17.97 11.49
C VAL A 19 -15.20 19.16 10.97
N HIS A 20 -14.18 19.61 11.71
CA HIS A 20 -13.40 20.80 11.36
C HIS A 20 -12.23 20.57 10.39
N LEU A 21 -11.87 19.31 10.09
CA LEU A 21 -10.71 19.01 9.24
C LEU A 21 -10.93 19.30 7.75
N LEU A 22 -12.18 19.52 7.31
CA LEU A 22 -12.48 19.89 5.92
C LEU A 22 -12.24 21.38 5.61
N ARG A 23 -12.11 22.25 6.61
CA ARG A 23 -12.01 23.71 6.40
C ARG A 23 -10.67 24.35 6.80
N ALA A 24 -9.94 23.78 7.75
CA ALA A 24 -8.79 24.48 8.35
C ALA A 24 -7.51 24.50 7.49
N ASP A 25 -7.29 23.51 6.63
CA ASP A 25 -6.00 23.36 5.93
C ASP A 25 -5.95 24.00 4.53
N LEU A 26 -7.07 24.57 4.03
CA LEU A 26 -7.10 25.31 2.76
C LEU A 26 -6.49 26.72 2.86
N ALA A 27 -6.24 27.21 4.08
CA ALA A 27 -5.76 28.59 4.31
C ALA A 27 -4.25 28.71 4.59
N ALA A 28 -3.50 27.61 4.77
CA ALA A 28 -2.10 27.66 5.21
C ALA A 28 -1.06 27.63 4.07
N GLY A 29 -1.44 27.97 2.84
CA GLY A 29 -0.57 28.01 1.67
C GLY A 29 -0.02 29.39 1.33
N ALA A 30 0.48 30.16 2.30
CA ALA A 30 1.12 31.45 2.02
C ALA A 30 2.11 31.86 3.13
N ALA A 31 3.36 31.35 3.05
CA ALA A 31 4.60 32.04 3.43
C ALA A 31 5.74 31.02 3.52
N VAL A 32 6.52 30.86 2.45
CA VAL A 32 7.87 30.29 2.56
C VAL A 32 8.85 31.43 2.34
N GLY A 33 9.36 31.96 3.46
CA GLY A 33 10.47 32.90 3.50
C GLY A 33 11.75 32.21 3.04
N ARG A 34 12.55 32.94 2.25
CA ARG A 34 13.85 32.52 1.73
C ARG A 34 14.81 32.24 2.90
N ALA A 35 15.23 30.98 3.06
CA ALA A 35 16.38 30.64 3.90
C ALA A 35 17.65 30.66 3.04
N ARG A 36 18.64 31.46 3.47
CA ARG A 36 19.98 31.59 2.89
C ARG A 36 20.77 30.29 3.07
N ALA A 37 21.52 29.90 2.04
CA ALA A 37 22.49 28.82 2.08
C ALA A 37 23.67 29.18 2.98
N ALA A 38 24.07 28.26 3.86
CA ALA A 38 25.29 28.34 4.64
C ALA A 38 26.42 27.59 3.91
N GLU A 39 27.51 28.28 3.63
CA GLU A 39 28.77 27.73 3.13
C GLU A 39 29.44 26.82 4.18
N GLN A 40 30.03 25.70 3.75
CA GLN A 40 31.02 24.96 4.52
C GLN A 40 32.40 25.09 3.86
N PRO A 41 33.47 25.35 4.62
CA PRO A 41 34.82 25.51 4.07
C PRO A 41 35.48 24.16 3.76
N GLY A 42 36.24 24.17 2.66
CA GLY A 42 36.83 23.01 2.02
C GLY A 42 38.00 22.34 2.74
N VAL A 43 38.14 21.05 2.46
CA VAL A 43 39.32 20.25 2.78
C VAL A 43 40.04 19.94 1.47
N SER A 44 41.28 20.41 1.38
CA SER A 44 42.16 20.27 0.22
C SER A 44 42.79 18.87 0.20
N PHE A 45 42.55 18.07 -0.84
CA PHE A 45 43.26 16.82 -1.07
C PHE A 45 44.43 17.07 -2.04
N ARG A 46 45.67 16.95 -1.55
CA ARG A 46 46.89 17.03 -2.36
C ARG A 46 47.08 15.76 -3.17
N LEU A 47 47.22 15.93 -4.48
CA LEU A 47 47.75 14.95 -5.43
C LEU A 47 49.25 14.69 -5.17
N GLY A 48 49.63 13.42 -5.07
CA GLY A 48 51.02 12.96 -5.13
C GLY A 48 51.12 11.81 -6.13
N ALA A 49 51.93 12.01 -7.17
CA ALA A 49 52.16 11.08 -8.28
C ALA A 49 53.51 10.35 -8.15
N GLY A 50 53.61 9.16 -8.78
CA GLY A 50 54.86 8.47 -9.18
C GLY A 50 55.12 7.14 -8.46
N ALA A 51 54.73 5.96 -9.00
CA ALA A 51 55.39 5.10 -10.02
C ALA A 51 56.29 3.98 -9.39
N PRO A 52 56.69 2.90 -10.10
CA PRO A 52 55.85 1.88 -10.74
C PRO A 52 56.24 0.40 -10.43
N ALA A 53 55.30 -0.50 -10.76
CA ALA A 53 55.40 -1.91 -11.20
C ALA A 53 56.52 -2.87 -10.71
N ARG A 54 56.11 -4.01 -10.14
CA ARG A 54 56.77 -5.32 -10.36
C ARG A 54 55.75 -6.45 -10.53
N ARG A 55 55.82 -7.13 -11.68
CA ARG A 55 55.19 -8.43 -11.94
C ARG A 55 55.90 -9.52 -11.13
N VAL A 56 55.16 -10.41 -10.52
CA VAL A 56 55.63 -11.77 -10.23
C VAL A 56 54.49 -12.73 -10.52
N GLY A 57 54.66 -13.53 -11.58
CA GLY A 57 53.94 -14.78 -11.76
C GLY A 57 54.82 -15.94 -11.29
N CYS A 58 54.18 -16.99 -10.80
CA CYS A 58 54.55 -18.42 -10.86
C CYS A 58 53.80 -19.13 -9.73
N ARG A 59 52.91 -20.06 -10.07
CA ARG A 59 53.14 -21.51 -10.23
C ARG A 59 52.54 -22.24 -9.03
N GLN A 60 51.66 -23.19 -9.35
CA GLN A 60 51.35 -24.35 -8.51
C GLN A 60 52.64 -25.03 -8.04
N PRO A 61 52.53 -25.81 -6.96
CA PRO A 61 52.76 -27.23 -7.20
C PRO A 61 51.69 -28.12 -6.58
N ALA A 62 51.39 -29.17 -7.35
CA ALA A 62 50.91 -30.44 -6.85
C ALA A 62 52.00 -31.12 -6.03
N GLU A 63 51.62 -31.85 -4.97
CA GLU A 63 52.37 -33.01 -4.51
C GLU A 63 51.38 -34.11 -4.11
N LEU A 64 51.64 -35.27 -4.68
CA LEU A 64 50.97 -36.55 -4.52
C LEU A 64 51.59 -37.32 -3.35
N ARG A 65 50.89 -38.39 -2.96
CA ARG A 65 51.32 -39.63 -2.23
C ARG A 65 50.63 -39.71 -0.88
N ARG A 66 49.88 -40.76 -0.55
CA ARG A 66 50.16 -42.20 -0.72
C ARG A 66 48.84 -42.97 -0.55
N ALA A 67 48.56 -43.92 -1.42
CA ALA A 67 47.89 -45.16 -1.03
C ALA A 67 48.22 -46.23 -2.08
N ARG A 68 49.13 -47.14 -1.72
CA ARG A 68 49.35 -48.39 -2.47
C ARG A 68 48.38 -49.43 -1.95
N THR A 69 47.72 -50.03 -2.94
CA THR A 69 47.02 -51.31 -3.04
C THR A 69 47.56 -52.49 -2.23
N THR A 70 46.64 -53.29 -1.70
CA THR A 70 46.58 -54.77 -1.67
C THR A 70 45.22 -55.14 -1.08
N GLY A 71 44.39 -56.05 -1.55
CA GLY A 71 44.39 -57.01 -2.64
C GLY A 71 43.00 -57.70 -2.59
N ARG A 72 42.45 -58.06 -3.75
CA ARG A 72 41.22 -58.86 -3.88
C ARG A 72 41.51 -60.31 -3.45
N VAL A 73 40.50 -61.05 -2.98
CA VAL A 73 40.01 -62.33 -3.57
C VAL A 73 39.20 -63.18 -2.56
N ALA A 74 38.11 -63.76 -3.10
CA ALA A 74 37.33 -64.96 -2.69
C ALA A 74 36.47 -64.87 -1.41
N MET A 75 35.13 -64.88 -1.49
CA MET A 75 34.14 -65.88 -1.98
C MET A 75 33.56 -66.76 -0.87
N PHE A 76 32.24 -66.60 -0.71
CA PHE A 76 31.21 -67.62 -0.43
C PHE A 76 31.09 -68.32 0.95
N ARG A 77 29.87 -68.16 1.51
CA ARG A 77 29.07 -69.06 2.37
C ARG A 77 29.47 -69.21 3.83
N LEU A 78 28.70 -68.59 4.73
CA LEU A 78 27.78 -69.32 5.61
C LEU A 78 26.79 -68.36 6.28
N ALA A 79 25.58 -68.87 6.47
CA ALA A 79 24.39 -68.17 6.93
C ALA A 79 24.27 -68.14 8.46
N ILE A 80 23.27 -67.37 8.92
CA ILE A 80 22.58 -67.46 10.22
C ILE A 80 23.31 -66.78 11.39
N LEU A 81 22.97 -65.51 11.65
CA LEU A 81 22.54 -64.98 12.97
C LEU A 81 22.30 -63.47 12.80
N GLY A 82 21.07 -62.99 13.05
CA GLY A 82 20.79 -61.56 13.02
C GLY A 82 19.34 -61.15 12.84
N ALA A 83 18.38 -61.99 13.22
CA ALA A 83 16.99 -61.58 13.35
C ALA A 83 16.81 -60.85 14.70
N ALA A 84 17.04 -59.53 14.74
CA ALA A 84 16.49 -58.57 15.72
C ALA A 84 17.10 -57.16 15.57
N ALA A 85 16.93 -56.50 14.43
CA ALA A 85 17.15 -55.04 14.32
C ALA A 85 16.36 -54.41 13.17
N ALA A 86 15.22 -55.01 12.79
CA ALA A 86 14.35 -54.48 11.75
C ALA A 86 13.05 -53.93 12.37
N ALA A 87 13.18 -52.89 13.20
CA ALA A 87 12.05 -52.09 13.62
C ALA A 87 12.52 -50.68 13.96
N ILE A 88 11.82 -49.68 13.41
CA ILE A 88 11.94 -48.24 13.71
C ILE A 88 13.06 -47.51 12.94
N PHE A 89 12.97 -47.54 11.60
CA PHE A 89 13.19 -46.31 10.83
C PHE A 89 11.86 -45.93 10.20
N ALA A 90 10.95 -45.41 11.01
CA ALA A 90 9.80 -44.68 10.50
C ALA A 90 10.36 -43.42 9.82
N THR A 91 10.46 -43.46 8.50
CA THR A 91 10.74 -42.29 7.68
C THR A 91 9.62 -41.29 7.93
N SER A 92 9.84 -40.37 8.87
CA SER A 92 9.00 -39.19 9.02
C SER A 92 9.09 -38.42 7.72
N VAL A 93 8.12 -38.63 6.84
CA VAL A 93 7.89 -37.76 5.69
C VAL A 93 7.74 -36.37 6.30
N PRO A 94 8.63 -35.40 6.00
CA PRO A 94 8.47 -34.05 6.50
C PRO A 94 7.15 -33.55 5.94
N THR A 95 6.13 -33.53 6.79
CA THR A 95 4.87 -32.89 6.46
C THR A 95 5.23 -31.44 6.19
N PRO A 96 4.89 -30.87 5.02
CA PRO A 96 5.14 -29.46 4.78
C PRO A 96 4.49 -28.71 5.93
N THR A 97 5.31 -28.12 6.80
CA THR A 97 4.81 -27.22 7.85
C THR A 97 4.09 -26.13 7.09
N ALA A 98 2.76 -26.11 7.19
CA ALA A 98 1.96 -25.05 6.61
C ALA A 98 2.56 -23.74 7.12
N ALA A 99 2.92 -22.84 6.19
CA ALA A 99 3.42 -21.53 6.57
C ALA A 99 2.44 -20.93 7.60
N GLN A 100 2.97 -20.48 8.75
CA GLN A 100 2.17 -19.93 9.81
C GLN A 100 1.32 -18.78 9.25
N SER A 101 0.01 -18.80 9.50
CA SER A 101 -0.89 -17.74 9.04
C SER A 101 -0.50 -16.42 9.70
N VAL A 102 -0.56 -15.34 8.94
CA VAL A 102 -0.43 -13.95 9.40
C VAL A 102 -1.40 -13.68 10.55
N LEU A 103 -2.59 -14.28 10.54
CA LEU A 103 -3.55 -14.16 11.64
C LEU A 103 -2.98 -14.68 12.97
N ASP A 104 -2.27 -15.81 12.94
CA ASP A 104 -1.66 -16.39 14.13
C ASP A 104 -0.45 -15.56 14.57
N GLU A 105 0.35 -15.06 13.62
CA GLU A 105 1.48 -14.16 13.90
C GLU A 105 0.99 -12.85 14.56
N ILE A 106 -0.12 -12.27 14.10
CA ILE A 106 -0.74 -11.07 14.69
C ILE A 106 -1.12 -11.34 16.15
N LYS A 107 -1.84 -12.44 16.41
CA LYS A 107 -2.29 -12.81 17.77
C LYS A 107 -1.13 -13.11 18.70
N GLN A 108 -0.11 -13.83 18.21
CA GLN A 108 1.09 -14.14 18.99
C GLN A 108 1.89 -12.89 19.35
N ARG A 109 2.03 -11.95 18.40
CA ARG A 109 2.75 -10.69 18.62
C ARG A 109 1.95 -9.68 19.43
N GLY A 110 0.62 -9.78 19.42
CA GLY A 110 -0.27 -8.82 20.08
C GLY A 110 -0.39 -7.48 19.35
N GLU A 111 -0.06 -7.44 18.05
CA GLU A 111 -0.10 -6.21 17.24
C GLU A 111 -0.48 -6.49 15.78
N LEU A 112 -1.48 -5.78 15.26
CA LEU A 112 -1.87 -5.69 13.85
C LEU A 112 -1.11 -4.54 13.19
N ARG A 113 -0.24 -4.84 12.23
CA ARG A 113 0.54 -3.85 11.47
C ARG A 113 -0.17 -3.53 10.15
N VAL A 114 -0.46 -2.26 9.93
CA VAL A 114 -1.26 -1.78 8.80
C VAL A 114 -0.45 -0.80 7.96
N ALA A 115 -0.45 -0.94 6.64
CA ALA A 115 0.15 0.07 5.76
C ALA A 115 -0.64 1.39 5.83
N GLY A 116 0.03 2.47 6.26
CA GLY A 116 -0.57 3.80 6.43
C GLY A 116 -0.29 4.74 5.25
N VAL A 117 -0.81 4.41 4.05
CA VAL A 117 -0.73 5.31 2.89
C VAL A 117 -1.80 6.38 3.00
N LEU A 118 -1.43 7.65 2.79
CA LEU A 118 -2.36 8.77 2.90
C LEU A 118 -3.34 8.81 1.72
N TYR A 119 -4.62 8.66 2.01
CA TYR A 119 -5.73 8.69 1.05
C TYR A 119 -7.01 9.16 1.74
N ARG A 120 -7.29 10.46 1.70
CA ARG A 120 -8.49 11.04 2.33
C ARG A 120 -9.78 10.64 1.58
N PRO A 121 -10.90 10.37 2.28
CA PRO A 121 -11.09 10.42 3.74
C PRO A 121 -10.76 9.11 4.48
N LEU A 122 -10.26 8.08 3.78
CA LEU A 122 -10.02 6.74 4.33
C LEU A 122 -8.88 6.71 5.34
N ILE A 123 -7.74 7.28 4.98
CA ILE A 123 -6.54 7.39 5.81
C ILE A 123 -5.94 8.77 5.65
N ALA A 124 -5.87 9.49 6.75
CA ALA A 124 -5.23 10.78 6.87
C ALA A 124 -4.32 10.78 8.11
N ARG A 125 -3.50 11.81 8.22
CA ARG A 125 -2.60 12.00 9.34
C ARG A 125 -2.78 13.41 9.89
N ARG A 126 -3.00 13.50 11.20
CA ARG A 126 -3.07 14.77 11.93
C ARG A 126 -1.67 15.40 12.04
N PRO A 127 -1.57 16.72 12.35
CA PRO A 127 -0.28 17.37 12.56
C PRO A 127 0.57 16.75 13.69
N ASN A 128 -0.07 16.19 14.73
CA ASN A 128 0.60 15.46 15.80
C ASN A 128 1.12 14.06 15.38
N GLY A 129 0.91 13.68 14.12
CA GLY A 129 1.36 12.42 13.55
C GLY A 129 0.37 11.26 13.65
N GLU A 130 -0.77 11.44 14.32
CA GLU A 130 -1.79 10.38 14.51
C GLU A 130 -2.55 10.07 13.22
N TYR A 131 -2.72 8.79 12.91
CA TYR A 131 -3.57 8.33 11.82
C TYR A 131 -5.05 8.46 12.19
N VAL A 132 -5.84 8.96 11.25
CA VAL A 132 -7.30 9.14 11.37
C VAL A 132 -7.97 8.84 10.04
N GLY A 133 -9.28 8.58 10.06
CA GLY A 133 -10.05 8.30 8.85
C GLY A 133 -10.88 7.04 8.99
N MET A 134 -11.66 6.75 7.96
CA MET A 134 -12.59 5.63 7.98
C MET A 134 -11.89 4.28 8.14
N ASP A 135 -10.92 3.99 7.28
CA ASP A 135 -10.17 2.73 7.35
C ASP A 135 -9.34 2.65 8.64
N VAL A 136 -8.93 3.79 9.19
CA VAL A 136 -8.28 3.82 10.51
C VAL A 136 -9.22 3.32 11.62
N GLU A 137 -10.47 3.78 11.63
CA GLU A 137 -11.46 3.33 12.61
C GLU A 137 -11.87 1.87 12.38
N ILE A 138 -11.93 1.41 11.12
CA ILE A 138 -12.16 0.00 10.81
C ILE A 138 -11.02 -0.87 11.36
N MET A 139 -9.76 -0.50 11.13
CA MET A 139 -8.62 -1.28 11.60
C MET A 139 -8.48 -1.26 13.13
N LYS A 140 -8.84 -0.17 13.80
CA LYS A 140 -8.95 -0.13 15.26
C LYS A 140 -9.99 -1.13 15.77
N ARG A 141 -11.16 -1.21 15.12
CA ARG A 141 -12.21 -2.19 15.45
C ARG A 141 -11.75 -3.63 15.19
N MET A 142 -11.01 -3.86 14.10
CA MET A 142 -10.44 -5.17 13.79
C MET A 142 -9.41 -5.60 14.84
N ALA A 143 -8.50 -4.70 15.22
CA ALA A 143 -7.54 -4.97 16.27
C ALA A 143 -8.22 -5.26 17.62
N ALA A 144 -9.29 -4.53 17.95
CA ALA A 144 -10.10 -4.80 19.14
C ALA A 144 -10.79 -6.18 19.10
N ASP A 145 -11.34 -6.58 17.94
CA ASP A 145 -11.94 -7.91 17.72
C ASP A 145 -10.91 -9.04 17.87
N LEU A 146 -9.66 -8.79 17.47
CA LEU A 146 -8.52 -9.70 17.65
C LEU A 146 -7.91 -9.69 19.06
N GLY A 147 -8.24 -8.69 19.89
CA GLY A 147 -7.62 -8.48 21.20
C GLY A 147 -6.16 -8.00 21.12
N VAL A 148 -5.79 -7.27 20.07
CA VAL A 148 -4.42 -6.79 19.80
C VAL A 148 -4.36 -5.27 19.66
N LYS A 149 -3.16 -4.70 19.66
CA LYS A 149 -2.94 -3.29 19.31
C LYS A 149 -2.93 -3.09 17.81
N VAL A 150 -3.31 -1.91 17.32
CA VAL A 150 -3.12 -1.53 15.91
C VAL A 150 -1.89 -0.62 15.79
N ASN A 151 -1.05 -0.88 14.79
CA ASN A 151 0.13 -0.08 14.47
C ASN A 151 0.11 0.29 12.98
N PHE A 152 -0.02 1.57 12.68
CA PHE A 152 0.07 2.08 11.32
C PHE A 152 1.50 2.41 10.96
N VAL A 153 2.00 1.78 9.91
CA VAL A 153 3.37 1.96 9.41
C VAL A 153 3.34 2.86 8.19
N ASN A 154 4.09 3.96 8.20
CA ASN A 154 4.15 4.86 7.05
C ASN A 154 4.60 4.11 5.79
N ALA A 155 3.84 4.28 4.72
CA ALA A 155 4.01 3.57 3.48
C ALA A 155 3.70 4.48 2.28
N GLU A 156 4.18 4.06 1.12
CA GLU A 156 3.94 4.70 -0.17
C GLU A 156 3.30 3.71 -1.13
N TRP A 157 2.51 4.18 -2.10
CA TRP A 157 1.80 3.30 -3.06
C TRP A 157 2.74 2.33 -3.78
N ALA A 158 3.95 2.76 -4.16
CA ALA A 158 4.95 1.89 -4.78
C ALA A 158 5.47 0.77 -3.86
N THR A 159 5.36 0.95 -2.54
CA THR A 159 5.92 0.03 -1.54
C THR A 159 4.87 -0.91 -0.94
N VAL A 160 3.57 -0.67 -1.14
CA VAL A 160 2.50 -1.42 -0.46
C VAL A 160 2.54 -2.92 -0.70
N VAL A 161 2.80 -3.35 -1.93
CA VAL A 161 2.87 -4.78 -2.29
C VAL A 161 4.18 -5.41 -1.76
N PRO A 162 5.37 -4.86 -2.06
CA PRO A 162 6.62 -5.40 -1.49
C PRO A 162 6.63 -5.47 0.03
N GLY A 163 5.98 -4.53 0.73
CA GLY A 163 5.92 -4.56 2.19
C GLY A 163 4.98 -5.63 2.76
N VAL A 164 3.99 -6.10 2.00
CA VAL A 164 3.25 -7.33 2.36
C VAL A 164 4.17 -8.54 2.20
N GLU A 165 4.82 -8.67 1.04
CA GLU A 165 5.72 -9.81 0.72
C GLU A 165 6.86 -9.95 1.73
N THR A 166 7.42 -8.82 2.17
CA THR A 166 8.49 -8.76 3.18
C THR A 166 7.98 -8.73 4.63
N LYS A 167 6.67 -8.89 4.85
CA LYS A 167 6.02 -8.86 6.17
C LYS A 167 6.31 -7.60 6.99
N LYS A 168 6.48 -6.45 6.33
CA LYS A 168 6.61 -5.13 6.99
C LYS A 168 5.30 -4.69 7.64
N TRP A 169 4.19 -5.02 7.00
CA TRP A 169 2.83 -4.93 7.53
C TRP A 169 2.07 -6.20 7.20
N ASP A 170 0.97 -6.43 7.92
CA ASP A 170 0.14 -7.62 7.77
C ASP A 170 -0.91 -7.43 6.68
N LEU A 171 -1.43 -6.20 6.51
CA LEU A 171 -2.39 -5.85 5.47
C LEU A 171 -2.23 -4.41 4.95
N VAL A 172 -2.76 -4.18 3.75
CA VAL A 172 -2.86 -2.88 3.10
C VAL A 172 -4.34 -2.50 2.93
N PRO A 173 -4.82 -1.46 3.63
CA PRO A 173 -6.18 -0.95 3.49
C PRO A 173 -6.34 -0.10 2.21
N ALA A 174 -7.58 0.17 1.80
CA ALA A 174 -7.92 1.05 0.67
C ALA A 174 -7.17 0.76 -0.65
N LEU A 175 -6.87 -0.50 -0.97
CA LEU A 175 -6.05 -0.84 -2.13
C LEU A 175 -6.89 -1.28 -3.33
N CYS A 176 -6.68 -0.63 -4.48
CA CYS A 176 -7.28 -1.09 -5.73
C CYS A 176 -6.83 -2.50 -6.08
N ILE A 177 -7.80 -3.37 -6.27
CA ILE A 177 -7.63 -4.75 -6.74
C ILE A 177 -7.26 -4.69 -8.22
N THR A 178 -6.07 -5.15 -8.57
CA THR A 178 -5.60 -5.21 -9.97
C THR A 178 -4.95 -6.56 -10.24
N ASP A 179 -4.98 -7.02 -11.49
CA ASP A 179 -4.41 -8.32 -11.87
C ASP A 179 -2.92 -8.40 -11.53
N LYS A 180 -2.17 -7.34 -11.83
CA LYS A 180 -0.75 -7.21 -11.47
C LYS A 180 -0.51 -7.38 -9.97
N ARG A 181 -1.38 -6.84 -9.11
CA ARG A 181 -1.22 -7.00 -7.65
C ARG A 181 -1.62 -8.41 -7.20
N LYS A 182 -2.62 -9.03 -7.83
CA LYS A 182 -3.03 -10.41 -7.58
C LYS A 182 -1.95 -11.44 -7.90
N GLU A 183 -0.98 -11.10 -8.74
CA GLU A 183 0.21 -11.93 -8.97
C GLU A 183 1.09 -12.06 -7.71
N SER A 184 1.13 -11.04 -6.85
CA SER A 184 1.99 -10.98 -5.65
C SER A 184 1.27 -11.15 -4.32
N ILE A 185 0.03 -10.63 -4.19
CA ILE A 185 -0.74 -10.59 -2.95
C ILE A 185 -2.19 -11.03 -3.19
N ASP A 186 -2.87 -11.47 -2.15
CA ASP A 186 -4.30 -11.75 -2.20
C ASP A 186 -5.11 -10.53 -1.71
N PHE A 187 -6.42 -10.55 -2.00
CA PHE A 187 -7.34 -9.48 -1.64
C PHE A 187 -8.62 -10.03 -1.04
N THR A 188 -9.20 -9.26 -0.12
CA THR A 188 -10.57 -9.48 0.35
C THR A 188 -11.57 -9.19 -0.76
N GLN A 189 -12.83 -9.51 -0.50
CA GLN A 189 -13.93 -8.92 -1.27
C GLN A 189 -13.89 -7.39 -1.23
N SER A 190 -14.33 -6.78 -2.32
CA SER A 190 -14.41 -5.33 -2.44
C SER A 190 -15.46 -4.77 -1.49
N TYR A 191 -15.13 -3.71 -0.76
CA TYR A 191 -16.08 -3.02 0.11
C TYR A 191 -16.53 -1.67 -0.45
N VAL A 192 -15.75 -1.09 -1.37
CA VAL A 192 -16.07 0.15 -2.10
C VAL A 192 -15.68 -0.03 -3.57
N THR A 193 -16.43 0.61 -4.47
CA THR A 193 -16.04 0.74 -5.88
C THR A 193 -15.81 2.21 -6.18
N ILE A 194 -14.68 2.54 -6.80
CA ILE A 194 -14.36 3.89 -7.26
C ILE A 194 -14.04 3.86 -8.75
N GLY A 195 -14.05 5.00 -9.41
CA GLY A 195 -13.58 5.10 -10.79
C GLY A 195 -12.67 6.29 -11.03
N GLY A 196 -11.92 6.28 -12.12
CA GLY A 196 -10.89 7.28 -12.41
C GLY A 196 -11.49 8.42 -13.22
N THR A 197 -11.02 9.63 -12.97
CA THR A 197 -11.38 10.83 -13.73
C THR A 197 -10.13 11.63 -14.04
N LEU A 198 -10.18 12.41 -15.12
CA LEU A 198 -9.17 13.39 -15.47
C LEU A 198 -9.50 14.72 -14.81
N VAL A 199 -8.54 15.33 -14.12
CA VAL A 199 -8.70 16.66 -13.51
C VAL A 199 -7.61 17.59 -14.01
N SER A 200 -8.03 18.74 -14.55
CA SER A 200 -7.15 19.79 -15.08
C SER A 200 -7.68 21.18 -14.70
N LEU A 201 -6.97 22.26 -15.05
CA LEU A 201 -7.52 23.62 -14.91
C LEU A 201 -8.73 23.82 -15.83
N ALA A 202 -9.77 24.50 -15.33
CA ALA A 202 -10.96 24.83 -16.13
C ALA A 202 -10.61 25.71 -17.35
N ASN A 203 -9.64 26.60 -17.19
CA ASN A 203 -9.10 27.43 -18.28
C ASN A 203 -7.69 26.99 -18.67
N ASN A 204 -7.45 25.67 -18.75
CA ASN A 204 -6.14 25.16 -19.18
C ASN A 204 -5.83 25.64 -20.61
N PRO A 205 -4.68 26.30 -20.85
CA PRO A 205 -4.31 26.86 -22.17
C PRO A 205 -4.14 25.80 -23.26
N LYS A 206 -3.98 24.53 -22.89
CA LYS A 206 -3.88 23.39 -23.81
C LYS A 206 -5.25 22.83 -24.22
N GLY A 207 -6.37 23.44 -23.79
CA GLY A 207 -7.71 23.01 -24.20
C GLY A 207 -8.05 21.59 -23.73
N LEU A 208 -7.75 21.26 -22.48
CA LEU A 208 -7.95 19.92 -21.91
C LEU A 208 -9.42 19.65 -21.53
N THR A 209 -10.28 19.49 -22.54
CA THR A 209 -11.73 19.34 -22.37
C THR A 209 -12.27 17.93 -22.64
N THR A 210 -11.50 17.07 -23.30
CA THR A 210 -11.87 15.67 -23.59
C THR A 210 -10.75 14.72 -23.18
N VAL A 211 -11.02 13.41 -23.12
CA VAL A 211 -10.00 12.39 -22.79
C VAL A 211 -8.85 12.44 -23.80
N GLU A 212 -9.17 12.55 -25.09
CA GLU A 212 -8.22 12.59 -26.21
C GLU A 212 -7.30 13.81 -26.13
N ALA A 213 -7.84 14.95 -25.70
CA ALA A 213 -7.06 16.18 -25.54
C ALA A 213 -5.92 16.03 -24.52
N HIS A 214 -6.03 15.10 -23.57
CA HIS A 214 -4.98 14.84 -22.59
C HIS A 214 -3.85 13.94 -23.12
N ASN A 215 -4.06 13.23 -24.23
CA ASN A 215 -3.07 12.29 -24.78
C ASN A 215 -2.16 12.97 -25.83
N ARG A 216 -1.41 13.99 -25.41
CA ARG A 216 -0.50 14.74 -26.29
C ARG A 216 0.87 14.93 -25.64
N PRO A 217 1.98 14.98 -26.42
CA PRO A 217 3.35 15.01 -25.89
C PRO A 217 3.66 16.21 -25.00
N GLU A 218 3.00 17.34 -25.24
CA GLU A 218 3.16 18.55 -24.43
C GLU A 218 2.38 18.52 -23.12
N VAL A 219 1.51 17.53 -22.88
CA VAL A 219 0.73 17.40 -21.64
C VAL A 219 1.58 16.71 -20.57
N ILE A 220 1.59 17.29 -19.37
CA ILE A 220 2.29 16.78 -18.20
C ILE A 220 1.26 16.34 -17.15
N PHE A 221 1.29 15.07 -16.79
CA PHE A 221 0.52 14.52 -15.69
C PHE A 221 1.33 14.55 -14.41
N ALA A 222 0.72 15.01 -13.31
CA ALA A 222 1.19 14.68 -11.97
C ALA A 222 0.54 13.37 -11.53
N VAL A 223 1.33 12.35 -11.19
CA VAL A 223 0.82 11.02 -10.80
C VAL A 223 1.44 10.55 -9.49
N PRO A 224 0.67 9.87 -8.60
CA PRO A 224 1.26 9.24 -7.43
C PRO A 224 1.96 7.94 -7.86
N SER A 225 3.26 7.83 -7.56
CA SER A 225 4.10 6.71 -8.00
C SER A 225 3.62 5.38 -7.41
N GLY A 226 3.41 4.38 -8.26
CA GLY A 226 2.95 3.03 -7.88
C GLY A 226 1.44 2.94 -7.60
N ALA A 227 0.70 4.03 -7.72
CA ALA A 227 -0.74 4.05 -7.52
C ALA A 227 -1.49 3.51 -8.75
N TRP A 228 -2.75 3.12 -8.54
CA TRP A 228 -3.63 2.73 -9.63
C TRP A 228 -3.90 3.88 -10.60
N SER A 229 -4.02 5.12 -10.11
CA SER A 229 -4.23 6.31 -10.94
C SER A 229 -3.04 6.61 -11.88
N GLU A 230 -1.81 6.22 -11.52
CA GLU A 230 -0.67 6.27 -12.44
C GLU A 230 -0.86 5.30 -13.62
N ALA A 231 -1.33 4.08 -13.36
CA ALA A 231 -1.60 3.10 -14.41
C ALA A 231 -2.73 3.58 -15.34
N VAL A 232 -3.80 4.15 -14.76
CA VAL A 232 -4.88 4.78 -15.53
C VAL A 232 -4.33 5.88 -16.44
N ALA A 233 -3.55 6.83 -15.89
CA ALA A 233 -2.97 7.93 -16.65
C ALA A 233 -2.10 7.45 -17.83
N LYS A 234 -1.33 6.38 -17.64
CA LYS A 234 -0.51 5.77 -18.69
C LYS A 234 -1.33 5.05 -19.75
N GLU A 235 -2.47 4.46 -19.38
CA GLU A 235 -3.40 3.82 -20.33
C GLU A 235 -4.09 4.85 -21.23
N ILE A 236 -4.62 5.94 -20.64
CA ILE A 236 -5.40 6.94 -21.40
C ILE A 236 -4.53 7.95 -22.16
N ALA A 237 -3.36 8.28 -21.63
CA ALA A 237 -2.50 9.32 -22.16
C ALA A 237 -1.06 8.83 -22.35
N PRO A 238 -0.82 7.73 -23.10
CA PRO A 238 0.51 7.15 -23.28
C PRO A 238 1.51 8.08 -23.98
N LYS A 239 1.03 9.11 -24.71
CA LYS A 239 1.90 10.10 -25.37
C LYS A 239 2.32 11.23 -24.42
N ALA A 240 1.61 11.42 -23.31
CA ALA A 240 1.89 12.49 -22.36
C ALA A 240 3.12 12.17 -21.50
N THR A 241 3.66 13.20 -20.84
CA THR A 241 4.71 13.03 -19.83
C THR A 241 4.08 12.75 -18.46
N HIS A 242 4.48 11.68 -17.76
CA HIS A 242 3.99 11.39 -16.40
C HIS A 242 5.07 11.67 -15.36
N LYS A 243 4.91 12.78 -14.63
CA LYS A 243 5.75 13.16 -13.50
C LYS A 243 5.26 12.44 -12.24
N ALA A 244 6.02 11.42 -11.81
CA ALA A 244 5.67 10.60 -10.67
C ALA A 244 6.13 11.20 -9.33
N PHE A 245 5.28 11.11 -8.31
CA PHE A 245 5.54 11.58 -6.95
C PHE A 245 5.36 10.44 -5.94
N ALA A 246 6.39 10.14 -5.16
CA ALA A 246 6.40 9.00 -4.24
C ALA A 246 5.59 9.27 -2.94
N GLN A 247 5.69 10.48 -2.41
CA GLN A 247 4.98 10.94 -1.21
C GLN A 247 4.08 12.12 -1.55
N SER A 248 2.96 11.81 -2.19
CA SER A 248 1.96 12.81 -2.57
C SER A 248 0.57 12.39 -2.15
N THR A 249 -0.18 13.32 -1.60
CA THR A 249 -1.63 13.26 -1.50
C THR A 249 -2.28 13.78 -2.78
N SER A 250 -3.58 13.51 -2.96
CA SER A 250 -4.36 14.06 -4.08
C SER A 250 -4.33 15.60 -4.08
N ALA A 251 -4.32 16.23 -2.91
CA ALA A 251 -4.20 17.68 -2.78
C ALA A 251 -2.86 18.20 -3.31
N ASP A 252 -1.74 17.52 -2.98
CA ASP A 252 -0.41 17.90 -3.48
C ASP A 252 -0.36 17.82 -5.00
N LEU A 253 -0.94 16.78 -5.60
CA LEU A 253 -0.99 16.61 -7.06
C LEU A 253 -1.86 17.66 -7.74
N ILE A 254 -3.02 18.01 -7.16
CA ILE A 254 -3.86 19.10 -7.69
C ILE A 254 -3.12 20.44 -7.57
N GLN A 255 -2.33 20.66 -6.52
CA GLN A 255 -1.51 21.87 -6.40
C GLN A 255 -0.45 21.98 -7.50
N GLU A 256 0.11 20.87 -7.98
CA GLU A 256 0.98 20.90 -9.18
C GLU A 256 0.21 21.39 -10.42
N VAL A 257 -1.05 20.98 -10.58
CA VAL A 257 -1.93 21.42 -11.68
C VAL A 257 -2.30 22.91 -11.54
N VAL A 258 -2.73 23.33 -10.34
CA VAL A 258 -3.13 24.72 -10.08
C VAL A 258 -1.94 25.68 -10.19
N ALA A 259 -0.73 25.25 -9.82
CA ALA A 259 0.48 26.03 -9.97
C ALA A 259 1.07 26.01 -11.40
N GLY A 260 0.45 25.29 -12.34
CA GLY A 260 0.92 25.17 -13.72
C GLY A 260 2.21 24.37 -13.90
N ARG A 261 2.62 23.59 -12.89
CA ARG A 261 3.78 22.68 -12.95
C ARG A 261 3.42 21.32 -13.58
N ALA A 262 2.14 21.00 -13.60
CA ALA A 262 1.53 19.92 -14.36
C ALA A 262 0.24 20.45 -15.02
N ASP A 263 -0.28 19.73 -16.00
CA ASP A 263 -1.50 20.10 -16.70
C ASP A 263 -2.73 19.31 -16.23
N ALA A 264 -2.50 18.08 -15.77
CA ALA A 264 -3.56 17.16 -15.36
C ALA A 264 -3.12 16.19 -14.25
N VAL A 265 -4.11 15.61 -13.57
CA VAL A 265 -3.98 14.51 -12.62
C VAL A 265 -5.14 13.54 -12.81
N VAL A 266 -4.93 12.26 -12.52
CA VAL A 266 -6.04 11.29 -12.40
C VAL A 266 -6.48 11.22 -10.94
N LEU A 267 -7.75 11.53 -10.68
CA LEU A 267 -8.37 11.42 -9.35
C LEU A 267 -9.50 10.39 -9.39
N ASP A 268 -9.71 9.69 -8.29
CA ASP A 268 -10.87 8.83 -8.16
C ASP A 268 -12.16 9.61 -7.87
N THR A 269 -13.28 9.07 -8.36
CA THR A 269 -14.64 9.49 -8.08
C THR A 269 -15.38 8.42 -7.29
N PRO A 270 -16.22 8.81 -6.32
CA PRO A 270 -16.50 10.20 -5.90
C PRO A 270 -15.50 10.78 -4.87
N ASN A 271 -14.58 9.99 -4.30
CA ASN A 271 -13.86 10.42 -3.09
C ASN A 271 -12.96 11.64 -3.33
N GLN A 272 -11.98 11.52 -4.23
CA GLN A 272 -11.02 12.59 -4.49
C GLN A 272 -11.62 13.73 -5.30
N THR A 273 -12.51 13.45 -6.25
CA THR A 273 -13.18 14.48 -7.04
C THR A 273 -14.06 15.40 -6.18
N THR A 274 -14.81 14.86 -5.20
CA THR A 274 -15.64 15.70 -4.31
C THR A 274 -14.77 16.58 -3.44
N THR A 275 -13.66 16.03 -2.92
CA THR A 275 -12.68 16.81 -2.13
C THR A 275 -12.04 17.91 -2.99
N ALA A 276 -11.68 17.60 -4.24
CA ALA A 276 -11.11 18.56 -5.17
C ALA A 276 -12.09 19.69 -5.52
N MET A 277 -13.37 19.36 -5.76
CA MET A 277 -14.39 20.36 -6.04
C MET A 277 -14.67 21.25 -4.83
N ALA A 278 -14.72 20.69 -3.63
CA ALA A 278 -14.88 21.48 -2.40
C ALA A 278 -13.71 22.46 -2.19
N ALA A 279 -12.49 22.06 -2.56
CA ALA A 279 -11.29 22.87 -2.39
C ALA A 279 -11.07 23.93 -3.50
N PHE A 280 -11.34 23.57 -4.76
CA PHE A 280 -10.94 24.37 -5.92
C PHE A 280 -12.11 24.90 -6.74
N GLY A 281 -13.31 24.35 -6.59
CA GLY A 281 -14.54 24.76 -7.29
C GLY A 281 -14.33 24.88 -8.80
N ASP A 282 -14.78 26.00 -9.36
CA ASP A 282 -14.76 26.28 -10.80
C ASP A 282 -13.35 26.49 -11.39
N LYS A 283 -12.30 26.45 -10.58
CA LYS A 283 -10.90 26.53 -11.07
C LYS A 283 -10.47 25.27 -11.79
N ILE A 284 -11.12 24.13 -11.51
CA ILE A 284 -10.79 22.83 -12.09
C ILE A 284 -11.90 22.34 -13.03
N ARG A 285 -11.51 21.53 -14.01
CA ARG A 285 -12.41 20.74 -14.86
C ARG A 285 -12.17 19.27 -14.58
N ILE A 286 -13.27 18.52 -14.48
CA ILE A 286 -13.26 17.06 -14.37
C ILE A 286 -13.83 16.47 -15.66
N VAL A 287 -13.09 15.55 -16.27
CA VAL A 287 -13.47 14.85 -17.52
C VAL A 287 -13.56 13.35 -17.23
N PRO A 288 -14.64 12.67 -17.66
CA PRO A 288 -15.81 13.19 -18.38
C PRO A 288 -16.84 13.93 -17.49
N GLY A 289 -16.68 13.90 -16.16
CA GLY A 289 -17.49 14.66 -15.22
C GLY A 289 -17.28 14.21 -13.78
N HIS A 290 -17.76 15.01 -12.81
CA HIS A 290 -17.50 14.80 -11.37
C HIS A 290 -17.79 13.38 -10.88
N ASN A 291 -18.92 12.81 -11.29
CA ASN A 291 -19.40 11.48 -10.90
C ASN A 291 -19.49 10.53 -12.10
N LYS A 292 -18.64 10.75 -13.11
CA LYS A 292 -18.63 9.96 -14.34
C LYS A 292 -17.23 9.37 -14.50
N PRO A 293 -17.02 8.10 -14.14
CA PRO A 293 -15.72 7.48 -14.29
C PRO A 293 -15.36 7.33 -15.77
N LEU A 294 -14.06 7.23 -16.05
CA LEU A 294 -13.53 6.92 -17.37
C LEU A 294 -13.99 5.53 -17.82
N GLU A 295 -14.55 5.44 -19.03
CA GLU A 295 -14.99 4.19 -19.64
C GLU A 295 -13.80 3.46 -20.30
N ILE A 296 -12.88 2.97 -19.48
CA ILE A 296 -11.69 2.22 -19.92
C ILE A 296 -11.51 0.97 -19.06
N ARG A 297 -10.67 0.04 -19.51
CA ARG A 297 -10.44 -1.24 -18.81
C ARG A 297 -9.97 -1.04 -17.37
N THR A 298 -9.09 -0.07 -17.14
CA THR A 298 -8.61 0.28 -15.79
C THR A 298 -9.38 1.43 -15.16
N GLY A 299 -10.53 1.85 -15.73
CA GLY A 299 -11.27 3.04 -15.31
C GLY A 299 -12.05 2.86 -14.02
N THR A 300 -12.30 1.62 -13.61
CA THR A 300 -12.94 1.26 -12.35
C THR A 300 -11.95 0.53 -11.45
N CYS A 301 -11.99 0.84 -10.16
CA CYS A 301 -11.22 0.19 -9.12
C CYS A 301 -12.16 -0.38 -8.06
N LEU A 302 -12.10 -1.70 -7.91
CA LEU A 302 -12.62 -2.39 -6.74
C LEU A 302 -11.61 -2.22 -5.60
N VAL A 303 -12.07 -1.75 -4.45
CA VAL A 303 -11.23 -1.45 -3.29
C VAL A 303 -11.39 -2.56 -2.24
N GLY A 304 -10.28 -3.19 -1.89
CA GLY A 304 -10.22 -4.25 -0.86
C GLY A 304 -8.98 -4.14 0.01
N TYR A 305 -8.86 -5.05 0.98
CA TYR A 305 -7.66 -5.19 1.79
C TYR A 305 -6.71 -6.15 1.11
N GLY A 306 -5.49 -5.69 0.81
CA GLY A 306 -4.41 -6.53 0.29
C GLY A 306 -3.68 -7.24 1.43
N TYR A 307 -3.43 -8.54 1.31
CA TYR A 307 -2.75 -9.33 2.34
C TYR A 307 -1.87 -10.43 1.72
N MET A 308 -1.12 -11.14 2.57
CA MET A 308 -0.15 -12.14 2.13
C MET A 308 -0.80 -13.21 1.25
N LYS A 309 -0.19 -13.48 0.09
CA LYS A 309 -0.69 -14.47 -0.87
C LYS A 309 -0.71 -15.88 -0.28
N GLY A 310 -1.80 -16.59 -0.53
CA GLY A 310 -2.03 -17.96 -0.08
C GLY A 310 -2.50 -18.10 1.37
N ASP A 311 -2.59 -17.01 2.13
CA ASP A 311 -3.05 -17.05 3.54
C ASP A 311 -4.58 -17.08 3.63
N LYS A 312 -5.16 -18.25 3.33
CA LYS A 312 -6.61 -18.45 3.35
C LYS A 312 -7.24 -18.12 4.71
N LYS A 313 -6.58 -18.52 5.80
CA LYS A 313 -7.07 -18.31 7.17
C LYS A 313 -7.20 -16.83 7.49
N PHE A 314 -6.21 -16.02 7.11
CA PHE A 314 -6.30 -14.58 7.31
C PHE A 314 -7.33 -13.94 6.37
N GLY A 315 -7.38 -14.36 5.10
CA GLY A 315 -8.39 -13.89 4.13
C GLY A 315 -9.83 -14.13 4.59
N GLU A 316 -10.14 -15.34 5.06
CA GLU A 316 -11.45 -15.69 5.60
C GLU A 316 -11.83 -14.86 6.83
N TYR A 317 -10.87 -14.58 7.72
CA TYR A 317 -11.09 -13.68 8.84
C TYR A 317 -11.41 -12.26 8.39
N LEU A 318 -10.65 -11.71 7.43
CA LEU A 318 -10.86 -10.35 6.92
C LEU A 318 -12.22 -10.19 6.23
N ASP A 319 -12.62 -11.15 5.40
CA ASP A 319 -13.94 -11.18 4.75
C ASP A 319 -15.06 -11.30 5.80
N GLY A 320 -14.91 -12.20 6.77
CA GLY A 320 -15.87 -12.38 7.86
C GLY A 320 -16.04 -11.13 8.72
N PHE A 321 -14.95 -10.45 9.05
CA PHE A 321 -14.96 -9.20 9.81
C PHE A 321 -15.65 -8.07 9.01
N THR A 322 -15.33 -7.93 7.73
CA THR A 322 -15.95 -6.93 6.84
C THR A 322 -17.46 -7.18 6.72
N LYS A 323 -17.87 -8.45 6.58
CA LYS A 323 -19.28 -8.83 6.60
C LYS A 323 -19.96 -8.46 7.92
N LYS A 324 -19.35 -8.74 9.06
CA LYS A 324 -19.86 -8.36 10.40
C LYS A 324 -20.06 -6.85 10.52
N LEU A 325 -19.14 -6.03 10.02
CA LEU A 325 -19.31 -4.56 10.00
C LEU A 325 -20.45 -4.10 9.11
N LYS A 326 -20.63 -4.75 7.95
CA LYS A 326 -21.74 -4.46 7.03
C LYS A 326 -23.08 -4.83 7.64
N ASP A 327 -23.22 -6.06 8.13
CA ASP A 327 -24.47 -6.59 8.70
C ASP A 327 -24.92 -5.82 9.95
N SER A 328 -23.96 -5.36 10.77
CA SER A 328 -24.26 -4.56 11.97
C SER A 328 -24.58 -3.09 11.68
N GLY A 329 -24.48 -2.64 10.43
CA GLY A 329 -24.65 -1.23 10.04
C GLY A 329 -23.51 -0.32 10.48
N GLN A 330 -22.46 -0.84 11.13
CA GLN A 330 -21.30 -0.06 11.57
C GLN A 330 -20.52 0.50 10.39
N LEU A 331 -20.40 -0.26 9.30
CA LEU A 331 -19.78 0.24 8.06
C LEU A 331 -20.56 1.45 7.54
N ALA A 332 -21.88 1.35 7.43
CA ALA A 332 -22.72 2.46 6.97
C ALA A 332 -22.66 3.69 7.89
N ALA A 333 -22.54 3.49 9.21
CA ALA A 333 -22.34 4.58 10.16
C ALA A 333 -20.99 5.29 9.95
N LEU A 334 -19.92 4.52 9.69
CA LEU A 334 -18.60 5.06 9.36
C LEU A 334 -18.62 5.80 8.02
N MET A 335 -19.27 5.25 6.97
CA MET A 335 -19.46 5.96 5.70
C MET A 335 -20.10 7.33 5.96
N LYS A 336 -21.23 7.39 6.69
CA LYS A 336 -21.93 8.64 7.03
C LYS A 336 -21.06 9.64 7.82
N GLN A 337 -20.11 9.15 8.61
CA GLN A 337 -19.22 10.00 9.40
C GLN A 337 -18.12 10.64 8.56
N PHE A 338 -17.55 9.89 7.60
CA PHE A 338 -16.35 10.30 6.87
C PHE A 338 -16.62 10.78 5.44
N TYR A 339 -17.74 10.38 4.85
CA TYR A 339 -18.13 10.71 3.50
C TYR A 339 -19.21 11.78 3.50
N THR A 340 -19.19 12.64 2.49
CA THR A 340 -20.32 13.54 2.20
C THR A 340 -21.50 12.74 1.64
N ALA A 341 -22.70 13.31 1.70
CA ALA A 341 -23.88 12.70 1.08
C ALA A 341 -23.73 12.50 -0.44
N GLU A 342 -22.89 13.29 -1.10
CA GLU A 342 -22.57 13.13 -2.52
C GLU A 342 -21.66 11.92 -2.76
N GLN A 343 -20.64 11.74 -1.91
CA GLN A 343 -19.76 10.57 -2.00
C GLN A 343 -20.50 9.26 -1.70
N ILE A 344 -21.45 9.27 -0.76
CA ILE A 344 -22.27 8.09 -0.43
C ILE A 344 -23.25 7.71 -1.55
N LYS A 345 -23.78 8.69 -2.31
CA LYS A 345 -24.71 8.42 -3.42
C LYS A 345 -24.03 7.80 -4.66
N GLY A 346 -22.70 7.93 -4.75
CA GLY A 346 -21.91 7.37 -5.84
C GLY A 346 -21.37 5.95 -5.56
N GLU A 347 -21.66 5.38 -4.39
CA GLU A 347 -21.33 4.01 -3.98
C GLU A 347 -22.53 3.06 -4.09
#